data_AF-A0A522F1T7-F1
#
_entry.id   AF-A0A522F1T7-F1
#
_cell.length_a   1.000
_cell.length_b   1.000
_cell.length_c   1.000
_cell.angle_alpha   90.00
_cell.angle_beta   90.00
_cell.angle_gamma   90.00
#
_symmetry.space_group_name_H-M   'P 1'
#
loop_
_entity.id
_entity.type
_entity.pdbx_description
1 polymer ?
#
loop_
_entity_poly.entity_id
_entity_poly.type
_entity_poly.pdbx_seq_one_letter_code
_entity_poly.pdbx_strand_id
1 'polypeptide(L)'
;MKNIRIIFISLLLIVIIGCQDNTKWEYKVYSISPEQTFERTGLQALKATQITISESELNKLGGEGWELSTSFLELETAHPNFGNSEYITGLQPNIRPQRLVMIFKRIAK
;
A
#
# COMPACT_ATOMS: atom_id res chain seq x y z
N MET A 1 44.56 0.16 -37.46
CA MET A 1 43.34 -0.69 -37.47
C MET A 1 43.18 -1.59 -36.24
N LYS A 2 44.25 -2.23 -35.72
CA LYS A 2 44.17 -3.12 -34.54
C LYS A 2 43.63 -2.43 -33.28
N ASN A 3 44.06 -1.20 -33.01
CA ASN A 3 43.64 -0.43 -31.82
C ASN A 3 42.17 0.01 -31.87
N ILE A 4 41.64 0.31 -33.07
CA ILE A 4 40.22 0.64 -33.30
C ILE A 4 39.32 -0.58 -33.04
N ARG A 5 39.77 -1.78 -33.45
CA ARG A 5 39.06 -3.04 -33.16
C ARG A 5 39.02 -3.35 -31.66
N ILE A 6 40.12 -3.09 -30.95
CA ILE A 6 40.18 -3.28 -29.49
C ILE A 6 39.20 -2.34 -28.79
N ILE A 7 39.18 -1.04 -29.15
CA ILE A 7 38.25 -0.06 -28.57
C ILE A 7 36.79 -0.48 -28.80
N PHE A 8 36.45 -0.94 -30.01
CA PHE A 8 35.09 -1.41 -30.31
C PHE A 8 34.69 -2.64 -29.48
N ILE A 9 35.61 -3.59 -29.27
CA ILE A 9 35.38 -4.78 -28.45
C ILE A 9 35.19 -4.39 -26.98
N SER A 10 35.99 -3.46 -26.46
CA SER A 10 35.86 -2.93 -25.10
C SER A 10 34.51 -2.24 -24.88
N LEU A 11 34.06 -1.44 -25.85
CA LEU A 11 32.76 -0.75 -25.78
C LEU A 11 31.60 -1.75 -25.79
N LEU A 12 31.70 -2.82 -26.60
CA LEU A 12 30.71 -3.88 -26.67
C LEU A 12 30.60 -4.66 -25.35
N LEU A 13 31.72 -4.94 -24.68
CA LEU A 13 31.75 -5.61 -23.38
C LEU A 13 31.05 -4.80 -22.28
N ILE A 14 31.23 -3.48 -22.26
CA ILE A 14 30.61 -2.59 -21.29
C ILE A 14 29.07 -2.60 -21.43
N VAL A 15 28.56 -2.65 -22.67
CA VAL A 15 27.12 -2.72 -22.95
C VAL A 15 26.52 -4.04 -22.46
N ILE A 16 27.23 -5.16 -22.61
CA ILE A 16 26.75 -6.49 -22.21
C ILE A 16 26.67 -6.61 -20.66
N ILE A 17 27.63 -6.04 -19.93
CA ILE A 17 27.66 -6.09 -18.46
C ILE A 17 26.59 -5.16 -17.84
N GLY A 18 26.28 -4.04 -18.49
CA GLY A 18 25.29 -3.08 -17.99
C GLY A 18 23.83 -3.54 -18.05
N CYS A 19 23.53 -4.68 -18.69
CA CYS A 19 22.15 -5.11 -18.97
C CYS A 19 21.62 -6.24 -18.06
N GLN A 20 22.34 -6.58 -16.98
CA GLN A 20 21.88 -7.61 -16.02
C GLN A 20 21.30 -6.97 -14.76
N ASP A 21 20.07 -6.47 -14.85
CA ASP A 21 19.33 -6.05 -13.66
C ASP A 21 18.51 -7.24 -13.12
N ASN A 22 19.20 -8.12 -12.38
CA ASN A 22 18.60 -9.29 -11.73
C ASN A 22 18.04 -8.95 -10.33
N THR A 23 17.65 -7.69 -10.11
CA THR A 23 17.16 -7.21 -8.83
C THR A 23 15.87 -7.94 -8.45
N LYS A 24 15.97 -8.78 -7.42
CA LYS A 24 14.81 -9.44 -6.83
C LYS A 24 14.20 -8.52 -5.79
N TRP A 25 12.88 -8.37 -5.83
CA TRP A 25 12.13 -7.58 -4.85
C TRP A 25 11.49 -8.48 -3.82
N GLU A 26 11.59 -8.11 -2.55
CA GLU A 26 10.75 -8.66 -1.49
C GLU A 26 9.68 -7.63 -1.11
N TYR A 27 8.50 -8.13 -0.74
CA TYR A 27 7.33 -7.31 -0.42
C TYR A 27 6.83 -7.62 0.99
N LYS A 28 6.30 -6.59 1.65
CA LYS A 28 5.64 -6.71 2.95
C LYS A 28 4.33 -5.94 2.93
N VAL A 29 3.28 -6.58 3.43
CA VAL A 29 2.00 -5.93 3.69
C VAL A 29 1.95 -5.49 5.14
N TYR A 30 1.64 -4.22 5.37
CA TYR A 30 1.43 -3.67 6.70
C TYR A 30 0.04 -3.05 6.74
N SER A 31 -0.74 -3.37 7.77
CA SER A 31 -2.13 -2.97 7.83
C SER A 31 -2.53 -2.41 9.19
N ILE A 32 -3.25 -1.30 9.18
CA ILE A 32 -3.66 -0.57 10.38
C ILE A 32 -5.19 -0.51 10.41
N SER A 33 -5.78 -0.85 11.55
CA SER A 33 -7.21 -0.71 11.79
C SER A 33 -7.50 0.60 12.55
N PRO A 34 -8.72 1.15 12.46
CA PRO A 34 -9.13 2.30 13.26
C PRO A 34 -8.94 2.06 14.76
N GLU A 35 -8.60 3.10 15.51
CA GLU A 35 -8.50 3.03 16.98
C GLU A 35 -9.85 2.73 17.62
N GLN A 36 -10.93 3.25 17.03
CA GLN A 36 -12.30 3.06 17.49
C GLN A 36 -13.06 2.20 16.50
N THR A 37 -13.71 1.16 17.02
CA THR A 37 -14.70 0.37 16.30
C THR A 37 -16.09 0.79 16.76
N PHE A 38 -17.05 0.77 15.84
CA PHE A 38 -18.42 1.17 16.12
C PHE A 38 -19.36 0.05 15.68
N GLU A 39 -20.47 -0.08 16.38
CA GLU A 39 -21.51 -1.03 16.00
C GLU A 39 -22.09 -0.74 14.62
N ARG A 40 -22.52 -1.80 13.94
CA ARG A 40 -23.11 -1.74 12.57
C ARG A 40 -24.61 -1.40 12.58
N THR A 41 -25.17 -1.23 13.77
CA THR A 41 -26.59 -0.98 14.01
C THR A 41 -26.80 0.21 14.94
N GLY A 42 -27.92 0.91 14.76
CA GLY A 42 -28.29 2.08 15.58
C GLY A 42 -27.41 3.30 15.29
N LEU A 43 -27.40 4.27 16.20
CA LEU A 43 -26.73 5.57 16.02
C LEU A 43 -25.21 5.46 15.80
N GLN A 44 -24.58 4.37 16.25
CA GLN A 44 -23.15 4.14 16.05
C GLN A 44 -22.79 3.77 14.60
N ALA A 45 -23.74 3.23 13.83
CA ALA A 45 -23.53 2.93 12.40
C ALA A 45 -23.27 4.20 11.58
N LEU A 46 -23.73 5.35 12.08
CA LEU A 46 -23.55 6.65 11.42
C LEU A 46 -22.20 7.32 11.74
N LYS A 47 -21.41 6.73 12.66
CA LYS A 47 -20.11 7.29 13.04
C LYS A 47 -19.04 6.92 12.02
N ALA A 48 -18.28 7.94 11.62
CA ALA A 48 -17.12 7.79 10.76
C ALA A 48 -15.93 7.25 11.55
N THR A 49 -15.15 6.36 10.94
CA THR A 49 -13.87 5.88 11.47
C THR A 49 -12.72 6.68 10.87
N GLN A 50 -11.67 6.86 11.67
CA GLN A 50 -10.40 7.45 11.24
C GLN A 50 -9.28 6.46 11.51
N ILE A 51 -8.32 6.41 10.60
CA ILE A 51 -7.11 5.60 10.74
C ILE A 51 -5.94 6.56 10.81
N THR A 52 -5.23 6.53 11.94
CA THR A 52 -4.03 7.34 12.16
C THR A 52 -2.81 6.44 12.02
N ILE A 53 -1.80 6.93 11.31
CA ILE A 53 -0.54 6.20 11.10
C ILE A 53 0.51 6.82 12.00
N SER A 54 1.28 5.98 12.70
CA SER A 54 2.42 6.44 13.48
C SER A 54 3.59 6.78 12.57
N GLU A 55 4.03 8.05 12.60
CA GLU A 55 5.24 8.49 11.88
C GLU A 55 6.49 7.71 12.34
N SER A 56 6.57 7.36 13.64
CA SER A 56 7.71 6.62 14.17
C SER A 56 7.78 5.19 13.61
N GLU A 57 6.63 4.55 13.33
CA GLU A 57 6.59 3.24 12.70
C GLU A 57 7.01 3.31 11.22
N LEU A 58 6.56 4.35 10.50
CA LEU A 58 6.98 4.58 9.12
C LEU A 58 8.50 4.84 9.03
N ASN A 59 9.03 5.67 9.94
CA ASN A 59 10.46 5.95 10.01
C ASN A 59 11.28 4.69 10.33
N LYS A 60 10.76 3.81 11.19
CA LYS A 60 11.39 2.51 11.46
C LYS A 60 11.42 1.63 10.20
N LEU A 61 10.33 1.54 9.46
CA LEU A 61 10.28 0.78 8.20
C LEU A 61 11.26 1.34 7.15
N GLY A 62 11.31 2.66 7.01
CA GLY A 62 12.29 3.33 6.15
C GLY A 62 13.74 3.04 6.58
N GLY A 63 14.04 3.06 7.88
CA GLY A 63 15.35 2.70 8.43
C GLY A 63 15.75 1.23 8.20
N GLU A 64 14.77 0.33 8.07
CA GLU A 64 14.97 -1.08 7.69
C GLU A 64 15.12 -1.29 6.16
N GLY A 65 15.10 -0.21 5.39
CA GLY A 65 15.23 -0.20 3.93
C GLY A 65 13.93 -0.50 3.18
N TRP A 66 12.78 -0.49 3.85
CA TRP A 66 11.48 -0.65 3.19
C TRP A 66 11.02 0.66 2.54
N GLU A 67 10.64 0.59 1.28
CA GLU A 67 10.06 1.69 0.51
C GLU A 67 8.55 1.46 0.35
N LEU A 68 7.73 2.48 0.60
CA LEU A 68 6.29 2.39 0.35
C LEU A 68 6.03 2.31 -1.16
N SER A 69 5.48 1.20 -1.62
CA SER A 69 5.14 1.01 -3.03
C SER A 69 3.74 1.50 -3.36
N THR A 70 2.76 1.22 -2.49
CA THR A 70 1.38 1.67 -2.66
C THR A 70 0.60 1.57 -1.35
N SER A 71 -0.55 2.23 -1.29
CA SER A 71 -1.50 2.12 -0.18
C SER A 71 -2.94 2.23 -0.68
N PHE A 72 -3.87 1.60 0.04
CA PHE A 72 -5.29 1.70 -0.22
C PHE A 72 -6.10 1.47 1.05
N LEU A 73 -7.35 1.95 1.04
CA LEU A 73 -8.30 1.75 2.13
C LEU A 73 -9.19 0.55 1.81
N GLU A 74 -9.29 -0.38 2.76
CA GLU A 74 -10.40 -1.32 2.82
C GLU A 74 -11.58 -0.61 3.49
N LEU A 75 -12.71 -0.59 2.82
CA LEU A 75 -13.94 0.05 3.28
C LEU A 75 -14.92 -1.03 3.73
N GLU A 76 -15.60 -0.82 4.85
CA GLU A 76 -16.74 -1.63 5.25
C GLU A 76 -18.06 -0.91 5.01
N THR A 77 -19.13 -1.67 4.82
CA THR A 77 -20.50 -1.15 4.90
C THR A 77 -20.85 -0.87 6.36
N ALA A 78 -21.16 0.38 6.69
CA ALA A 78 -21.47 0.78 8.06
C ALA A 78 -22.87 0.29 8.51
N HIS A 79 -23.82 0.24 7.59
CA HIS A 79 -25.20 -0.19 7.82
C HIS A 79 -25.68 -1.18 6.73
N PRO A 80 -26.01 -2.44 7.03
CA PRO A 80 -26.54 -3.34 6.01
C PRO A 80 -27.96 -2.91 5.59
N ASN A 81 -28.12 -2.41 4.35
CA ASN A 81 -29.36 -1.83 3.78
C ASN A 81 -30.60 -2.76 3.70
N PHE A 82 -30.65 -3.87 4.42
CA PHE A 82 -31.72 -4.86 4.31
C PHE A 82 -32.46 -5.04 5.64
N GLY A 83 -33.74 -4.64 5.67
CA GLY A 83 -34.72 -5.20 6.61
C GLY A 83 -35.48 -4.27 7.56
N ASN A 84 -35.37 -2.94 7.47
CA ASN A 84 -36.22 -2.04 8.27
C ASN A 84 -36.96 -1.04 7.35
N SER A 85 -38.27 -0.90 7.54
CA SER A 85 -39.14 0.02 6.79
C SER A 85 -38.98 1.49 7.15
N GLU A 86 -38.27 1.81 8.24
CA GLU A 86 -37.98 3.18 8.69
C GLU A 86 -36.75 3.81 8.01
N TYR A 87 -36.12 3.12 7.06
CA TYR A 87 -34.93 3.64 6.40
C TYR A 87 -35.21 4.92 5.61
N ILE A 88 -34.35 5.90 5.82
CA ILE A 88 -34.29 7.10 5.01
C ILE A 88 -33.87 6.68 3.60
N THR A 89 -34.76 6.87 2.63
CA THR A 89 -34.44 6.73 1.21
C THR A 89 -33.48 7.84 0.80
N GLY A 90 -32.17 7.57 0.77
CA GLY A 90 -31.16 8.53 0.34
C GLY A 90 -29.74 7.96 0.24
N LEU A 91 -28.90 8.58 -0.60
CA LEU A 91 -27.48 8.26 -0.83
C LEU A 91 -26.59 8.71 0.34
N GLN A 92 -26.92 8.31 1.58
CA GLN A 92 -26.01 8.59 2.69
C GLN A 92 -24.75 7.73 2.53
N PRO A 93 -23.52 8.26 2.76
CA PRO A 93 -22.30 7.45 2.66
C PRO A 93 -22.36 6.33 3.69
N ASN A 94 -22.71 5.14 3.21
CA ASN A 94 -22.90 3.96 4.04
C ASN A 94 -21.63 3.11 4.13
N ILE A 95 -20.49 3.75 3.94
CA ILE A 95 -19.18 3.13 3.92
C ILE A 95 -18.24 3.91 4.81
N ARG A 96 -17.36 3.20 5.50
CA ARG A 96 -16.30 3.82 6.31
C ARG A 96 -15.01 2.98 6.26
N PRO A 97 -13.85 3.59 6.48
CA PRO A 97 -12.58 2.87 6.52
C PRO A 97 -12.56 1.78 7.60
N GLN A 98 -12.30 0.55 7.18
CA GLN A 98 -12.07 -0.59 8.08
C GLN A 98 -10.58 -0.83 8.28
N ARG A 99 -9.76 -0.54 7.26
CA ARG A 99 -8.32 -0.80 7.31
C ARG A 99 -7.59 0.08 6.31
N LEU A 100 -6.42 0.54 6.69
CA LEU A 100 -5.41 1.04 5.76
C LEU A 100 -4.45 -0.10 5.47
N VAL A 101 -4.28 -0.42 4.20
CA VAL A 101 -3.31 -1.41 3.74
C VAL A 101 -2.19 -0.68 3.02
N MET A 102 -0.96 -0.95 3.42
CA MET A 102 0.25 -0.43 2.80
C MET A 102 1.11 -1.59 2.32
N ILE A 103 1.59 -1.48 1.09
CA ILE A 103 2.51 -2.45 0.49
C ILE A 103 3.88 -1.80 0.39
N PHE A 104 4.84 -2.39 1.07
CA PHE A 104 6.24 -1.99 1.04
C PHE A 104 7.04 -2.96 0.17
N LYS A 105 8.09 -2.44 -0.46
CA LYS A 105 9.07 -3.21 -1.23
C LYS A 105 10.48 -2.89 -0.78
N ARG A 106 11.41 -3.83 -0.95
CA ARG A 106 12.86 -3.56 -0.93
C ARG A 106 13.60 -4.60 -1.74
N ILE A 107 14.88 -4.33 -2.02
CA ILE A 107 15.76 -5.32 -2.67
C ILE A 107 15.88 -6.52 -1.72
N ALA A 108 15.57 -7.70 -2.23
CA ALA A 108 15.69 -8.95 -1.49
C ALA A 108 17.16 -9.18 -1.12
N LYS A 109 17.40 -9.52 0.14
CA LYS A 109 18.73 -9.89 0.63
C LYS A 109 19.22 -11.22 0.06
#